data_AF-A0A842WPR6-F1
#
_entry.id   AF-A0A842WPR6-F1
#
_cell.length_a   1.000
_cell.length_b   1.000
_cell.length_c   1.000
_cell.angle_alpha   90.00
_cell.angle_beta   90.00
_cell.angle_gamma   90.00
#
_symmetry.space_group_name_H-M   'P 1'
#
loop_
_entity.id
_entity.type
_entity.pdbx_description
1 polymer ?
#
loop_
_entity_poly.entity_id
_entity_poly.type
_entity_poly.pdbx_seq_one_letter_code
_entity_poly.pdbx_strand_id
1 'polypeptide(L)'
;MAQFIDPTVITSFDHPLNQREIYRAIRQSIAAEHEAIHLYEAIADASTDDRVKKVMQDIADEEKVHASEFSTLLSILDPQEAEFDDEGSKEVMQLLQVSEDVEVELDGKRFMLEKGDKICVEQNG
;
A
#
# COMPACT_ATOMS: atom_id res chain seq x y z
N MET A 1 0.90 1.79 -22.63
CA MET A 1 0.14 0.69 -22.03
C MET A 1 1.06 0.02 -21.03
N ALA A 2 0.58 -0.22 -19.81
CA ALA A 2 1.30 -1.08 -18.87
C ALA A 2 1.52 -2.45 -19.57
N GLN A 3 2.77 -2.87 -19.68
CA GLN A 3 3.09 -4.24 -20.05
C GLN A 3 3.08 -5.02 -18.74
N PHE A 4 2.01 -5.77 -18.51
CA PHE A 4 1.96 -6.73 -17.41
C PHE A 4 3.14 -7.69 -17.52
N ILE A 5 3.81 -7.94 -16.41
CA ILE A 5 4.72 -9.08 -16.32
C ILE A 5 3.83 -10.30 -16.51
N ASP A 6 4.16 -11.12 -17.50
CA ASP A 6 3.52 -12.41 -17.68
C ASP A 6 3.57 -13.17 -16.34
N PRO A 7 2.43 -13.50 -15.71
CA PRO A 7 2.43 -14.14 -14.40
C PRO A 7 3.19 -15.46 -14.42
N THR A 8 3.34 -16.08 -15.60
CA THR A 8 4.10 -17.31 -15.77
C THR A 8 5.61 -17.13 -15.61
N VAL A 9 6.16 -15.92 -15.81
CA VAL A 9 7.58 -15.58 -15.56
C VAL A 9 7.93 -15.72 -14.07
N ILE A 10 6.94 -15.58 -13.18
CA ILE A 10 7.08 -15.78 -11.73
C ILE A 10 6.86 -17.26 -11.34
N THR A 11 6.22 -18.09 -12.18
CA THR A 11 5.82 -19.46 -11.79
C THR A 11 6.82 -20.57 -12.13
N SER A 12 7.89 -20.29 -12.88
CA SER A 12 8.94 -21.27 -13.16
C SER A 12 10.27 -20.81 -12.56
N PHE A 13 10.46 -21.03 -11.27
CA PHE A 13 11.79 -20.97 -10.68
C PHE A 13 12.43 -22.35 -10.78
N ASP A 14 13.52 -22.47 -11.54
CA ASP A 14 14.30 -23.70 -11.66
C ASP A 14 15.09 -24.03 -10.36
N HIS A 15 15.01 -23.16 -9.36
CA HIS A 15 15.67 -23.27 -8.07
C HIS A 15 14.83 -22.62 -6.96
N PRO A 16 15.05 -22.99 -5.68
CA PRO A 16 14.55 -22.20 -4.56
C PRO A 16 15.06 -20.75 -4.65
N LEU A 17 14.21 -19.80 -4.34
CA LEU A 17 14.58 -18.39 -4.34
C LEU A 17 15.64 -18.11 -3.28
N ASN A 18 16.67 -17.36 -3.64
CA ASN A 18 17.59 -16.80 -2.66
C ASN A 18 16.97 -15.57 -1.99
N GLN A 19 17.59 -15.11 -0.91
CA GLN A 19 17.11 -13.98 -0.11
C GLN A 19 16.81 -12.72 -0.94
N ARG A 20 17.72 -12.33 -1.85
CA ARG A 20 17.53 -11.14 -2.70
C ARG A 20 16.38 -11.31 -3.69
N GLU A 21 16.16 -12.51 -4.19
CA GLU A 21 15.04 -12.82 -5.08
C GLU A 21 13.71 -12.80 -4.33
N ILE A 22 13.67 -13.30 -3.10
CA ILE A 22 12.48 -13.20 -2.23
C ILE A 22 12.10 -11.74 -2.03
N TYR A 23 13.05 -10.87 -1.70
CA TYR A 23 12.76 -9.45 -1.46
C TYR A 23 12.27 -8.75 -2.74
N ARG A 24 12.80 -9.13 -3.90
CA ARG A 24 12.30 -8.62 -5.20
C ARG A 24 10.90 -9.13 -5.50
N ALA A 25 10.61 -10.39 -5.21
CA ALA A 25 9.28 -10.97 -5.39
C ALA A 25 8.24 -10.26 -4.51
N ILE A 26 8.57 -9.98 -3.24
CA ILE A 26 7.67 -9.25 -2.34
C ILE A 26 7.44 -7.81 -2.83
N ARG A 27 8.48 -7.09 -3.26
CA ARG A 27 8.31 -5.74 -3.87
C ARG A 27 7.43 -5.80 -5.13
N GLN A 28 7.55 -6.84 -5.94
CA GLN A 28 6.69 -7.06 -7.10
C GLN A 28 5.24 -7.36 -6.69
N SER A 29 5.00 -8.11 -5.61
CA SER A 29 3.68 -8.33 -5.04
C SER A 29 3.04 -7.02 -4.57
N ILE A 30 3.78 -6.18 -3.82
CA ILE A 30 3.30 -4.84 -3.40
C ILE A 30 2.89 -4.00 -4.63
N ALA A 31 3.70 -4.00 -5.69
CA ALA A 31 3.38 -3.28 -6.92
C ALA A 31 2.13 -3.83 -7.62
N ALA A 32 1.94 -5.16 -7.60
CA ALA A 32 0.76 -5.81 -8.16
C ALA A 32 -0.52 -5.42 -7.39
N GLU A 33 -0.46 -5.36 -6.06
CA GLU A 33 -1.61 -4.90 -5.26
C GLU A 33 -1.95 -3.44 -5.54
N HIS A 34 -0.96 -2.55 -5.65
CA HIS A 34 -1.23 -1.15 -6.04
C HIS A 34 -1.82 -1.00 -7.45
N GLU A 35 -1.42 -1.85 -8.40
CA GLU A 35 -2.03 -1.89 -9.72
C GLU A 35 -3.49 -2.37 -9.65
N ALA A 36 -3.78 -3.39 -8.84
CA ALA A 36 -5.12 -3.91 -8.61
C ALA A 36 -6.04 -2.85 -7.97
N ILE A 37 -5.57 -2.17 -6.92
CA ILE A 37 -6.27 -1.03 -6.29
C ILE A 37 -6.64 0.01 -7.35
N HIS A 38 -5.66 0.47 -8.12
CA HIS A 38 -5.89 1.48 -9.16
C HIS A 38 -6.93 1.03 -10.19
N LEU A 39 -6.82 -0.22 -10.67
CA LEU A 39 -7.75 -0.78 -11.65
C LEU A 39 -9.17 -0.86 -11.10
N TYR A 40 -9.35 -1.37 -9.88
CA TYR A 40 -10.66 -1.60 -9.30
C TYR A 40 -11.35 -0.29 -8.90
N GLU A 41 -10.63 0.67 -8.32
CA GLU A 41 -11.17 2.01 -8.04
C GLU A 41 -11.59 2.72 -9.35
N ALA A 42 -10.77 2.65 -10.40
CA ALA A 42 -11.12 3.24 -11.69
C ALA A 42 -12.39 2.62 -12.30
N ILE A 43 -12.59 1.31 -12.15
CA ILE A 43 -13.83 0.63 -12.59
C ILE A 43 -15.02 1.06 -11.73
N ALA A 44 -14.85 1.15 -10.41
CA ALA A 44 -15.90 1.61 -9.50
C ALA A 44 -16.36 3.04 -9.85
N ASP A 45 -15.41 3.95 -10.05
CA ASP A 45 -15.66 5.36 -10.40
C ASP A 45 -16.36 5.50 -11.75
N ALA A 46 -15.93 4.72 -12.76
CA ALA A 46 -16.47 4.79 -14.12
C ALA A 46 -17.83 4.07 -14.28
N SER A 47 -18.19 3.18 -13.34
CA SER A 47 -19.42 2.41 -13.44
C SER A 47 -20.67 3.25 -13.16
N THR A 48 -21.79 2.87 -13.75
CA THR A 48 -23.13 3.39 -13.41
C THR A 48 -24.01 2.38 -12.68
N ASP A 49 -23.55 1.12 -12.54
CA ASP A 49 -24.25 0.07 -11.80
C ASP A 49 -23.73 0.02 -10.36
N ASP A 50 -24.61 0.33 -9.40
CA ASP A 50 -24.28 0.40 -7.97
C ASP A 50 -23.75 -0.93 -7.41
N ARG A 51 -24.13 -2.07 -8.00
CA ARG A 51 -23.62 -3.39 -7.58
C ARG A 51 -22.15 -3.52 -7.94
N VAL A 52 -21.76 -3.04 -9.13
CA VAL A 52 -20.37 -3.06 -9.59
C VAL A 52 -19.54 -2.13 -8.73
N LYS A 53 -20.02 -0.91 -8.46
CA LYS A 53 -19.33 0.06 -7.58
C LYS A 53 -19.01 -0.56 -6.23
N LYS A 54 -20.03 -1.15 -5.62
CA LYS A 54 -19.91 -1.74 -4.28
C LYS A 54 -18.88 -2.86 -4.25
N VAL A 55 -18.95 -3.82 -5.17
CA VAL A 55 -18.04 -4.96 -5.18
C VAL A 55 -16.60 -4.52 -5.53
N MET A 56 -16.44 -3.64 -6.53
CA MET A 56 -15.10 -3.19 -6.93
C MET A 56 -14.42 -2.37 -5.83
N GLN A 57 -15.15 -1.50 -5.13
CA GLN A 57 -14.59 -0.75 -4.01
C GLN A 57 -14.20 -1.66 -2.84
N ASP A 58 -15.05 -2.65 -2.51
CA ASP A 58 -14.79 -3.60 -1.43
C ASP A 58 -13.50 -4.40 -1.71
N ILE A 59 -13.35 -4.91 -2.93
CA ILE A 59 -12.12 -5.61 -3.36
C ILE A 59 -10.92 -4.66 -3.33
N ALA A 60 -11.05 -3.43 -3.84
CA ALA A 60 -9.95 -2.46 -3.79
C ALA A 60 -9.48 -2.17 -2.35
N ASP A 61 -10.41 -2.13 -1.40
CA ASP A 61 -10.08 -1.93 0.01
C ASP A 61 -9.41 -3.17 0.63
N GLU A 62 -9.76 -4.39 0.20
CA GLU A 62 -9.04 -5.62 0.55
C GLU A 62 -7.59 -5.60 0.01
N GLU A 63 -7.37 -5.16 -1.23
CA GLU A 63 -6.01 -5.12 -1.80
C GLU A 63 -5.10 -4.08 -1.09
N LYS A 64 -5.67 -3.02 -0.50
CA LYS A 64 -4.91 -2.09 0.39
C LYS A 64 -4.37 -2.82 1.62
N VAL A 65 -5.13 -3.77 2.15
CA VAL A 65 -4.68 -4.62 3.27
C VAL A 65 -3.56 -5.54 2.79
N HIS A 66 -3.73 -6.23 1.66
CA HIS A 66 -2.70 -7.11 1.11
C HIS A 66 -1.39 -6.37 0.81
N ALA A 67 -1.45 -5.16 0.25
CA ALA A 67 -0.28 -4.33 0.05
C ALA A 67 0.48 -4.08 1.37
N SER A 68 -0.25 -3.80 2.46
CA SER A 68 0.33 -3.60 3.80
C SER A 68 0.90 -4.89 4.41
N GLU A 69 0.26 -6.04 4.19
CA GLU A 69 0.78 -7.35 4.61
C GLU A 69 2.14 -7.64 3.97
N PHE A 70 2.27 -7.42 2.66
CA PHE A 70 3.53 -7.61 1.95
C PHE A 70 4.61 -6.61 2.37
N SER A 71 4.28 -5.33 2.51
CA SER A 71 5.23 -4.32 3.00
C SER A 71 5.73 -4.69 4.40
N THR A 72 4.83 -5.07 5.30
CA THR A 72 5.20 -5.49 6.67
C THR A 72 6.13 -6.70 6.66
N LEU A 73 5.84 -7.71 5.82
CA LEU A 73 6.71 -8.86 5.67
C LEU A 73 8.09 -8.46 5.14
N LEU A 74 8.15 -7.55 4.16
CA LEU A 74 9.40 -7.05 3.61
C LEU A 74 10.26 -6.34 4.68
N SER A 75 9.67 -5.44 5.46
CA SER A 75 10.38 -4.72 6.53
C SER A 75 10.91 -5.67 7.63
N ILE A 76 10.19 -6.77 7.91
CA ILE A 76 10.65 -7.81 8.85
C ILE A 76 11.86 -8.57 8.28
N LEU A 77 11.83 -8.89 6.98
CA LEU A 77 12.86 -9.69 6.33
C LEU A 77 14.10 -8.86 5.92
N ASP A 78 13.93 -7.59 5.59
CA ASP A 78 14.95 -6.65 5.13
C ASP A 78 14.93 -5.40 6.02
N PRO A 79 15.65 -5.39 7.17
CA PRO A 79 15.64 -4.26 8.10
C PRO A 79 16.09 -2.94 7.48
N GLN A 80 16.84 -3.00 6.37
CA GLN A 80 17.23 -1.81 5.62
C GLN A 80 16.03 -1.19 4.87
N GLU A 81 15.06 -2.01 4.41
CA GLU A 81 13.81 -1.49 3.86
C GLU A 81 13.08 -0.65 4.92
N ALA A 82 13.01 -1.13 6.16
CA ALA A 82 12.39 -0.40 7.27
C ALA A 82 13.09 0.94 7.56
N GLU A 83 14.43 1.00 7.46
CA GLU A 83 15.17 2.25 7.60
C GLU A 83 14.81 3.26 6.48
N PHE A 84 14.63 2.79 5.24
CA PHE A 84 14.19 3.63 4.13
C PHE A 84 12.73 4.08 4.27
N ASP A 85 11.83 3.23 4.77
CA ASP A 85 10.44 3.59 5.06
C ASP A 85 10.36 4.74 6.09
N ASP A 86 11.16 4.64 7.16
CA ASP A 86 11.28 5.66 8.21
C ASP A 86 11.89 6.96 7.65
N GLU A 87 12.93 6.87 6.81
CA GLU A 87 13.55 8.04 6.17
C GLU A 87 12.56 8.75 5.24
N GLY A 88 11.87 8.01 4.37
CA GLY A 88 10.87 8.56 3.48
C GLY A 88 9.72 9.24 4.23
N SER A 89 9.26 8.63 5.32
CA SER A 89 8.24 9.23 6.20
C SER A 89 8.72 10.57 6.78
N LYS A 90 9.96 10.63 7.27
CA LYS A 90 10.56 11.87 7.80
C LYS A 90 10.72 12.93 6.72
N GLU A 91 11.14 12.55 5.52
CA GLU A 91 11.27 13.48 4.38
C GLU A 91 9.92 14.13 4.03
N VAL A 92 8.84 13.35 3.94
CA VAL A 92 7.49 13.87 3.68
C VAL A 92 7.05 14.86 4.77
N MET A 93 7.26 14.51 6.04
CA MET A 93 6.90 15.39 7.16
C MET A 93 7.69 16.72 7.13
N GLN A 94 8.97 16.67 6.75
CA GLN A 94 9.77 17.88 6.55
C GLN A 94 9.27 18.73 5.37
N LEU A 95 8.96 18.10 4.24
CA LEU A 95 8.45 18.80 3.04
C LEU A 95 7.10 19.47 3.29
N LEU A 96 6.22 18.82 4.05
CA LEU A 96 4.92 19.35 4.43
C LEU A 96 5.00 20.34 5.61
N GLN A 97 6.20 20.58 6.16
CA GLN A 97 6.45 21.43 7.33
C GLN A 97 5.59 21.03 8.55
N VAL A 98 5.28 19.74 8.64
CA VAL A 98 4.53 19.20 9.76
C VAL A 98 5.45 19.14 10.96
N SER A 99 5.30 20.11 11.86
CA SER A 99 6.13 20.29 13.06
C SER A 99 5.39 19.96 14.36
N GLU A 100 4.08 19.81 14.26
CA GLU A 100 3.09 19.55 15.30
C GLU A 100 2.10 18.47 14.81
N ASP A 101 1.24 17.97 15.70
CA ASP A 101 0.22 16.98 15.33
C ASP A 101 -0.76 17.59 14.33
N VAL A 102 -1.05 16.85 13.25
CA VAL A 102 -1.95 17.34 12.18
C VAL A 102 -3.26 16.60 12.25
N GLU A 103 -4.32 17.34 12.51
CA GLU A 103 -5.69 16.84 12.40
C GLU A 103 -6.08 16.82 10.90
N VAL A 104 -6.35 15.62 10.39
CA VAL A 104 -6.84 15.39 9.03
C VAL A 104 -8.30 14.99 9.12
N GLU A 105 -9.17 15.66 8.37
CA GLU A 105 -10.57 15.25 8.21
C GLU A 105 -10.74 14.52 6.88
N LEU A 106 -11.26 13.29 6.93
CA LEU A 106 -11.58 12.48 5.75
C LEU A 106 -12.96 11.83 5.95
N ASP A 107 -13.90 12.09 5.05
CA ASP A 107 -15.28 11.59 5.11
C ASP A 107 -15.97 11.81 6.46
N GLY A 108 -15.72 12.97 7.08
CA GLY A 108 -16.27 13.33 8.40
C GLY A 108 -15.64 12.59 9.58
N LYS A 109 -14.60 11.78 9.36
CA LYS A 109 -13.76 11.20 10.40
C LYS A 109 -12.52 12.05 10.57
N ARG A 110 -12.09 12.23 11.82
CA ARG A 110 -10.87 12.97 12.16
C ARG A 110 -9.76 11.99 12.50
N PHE A 111 -8.59 12.26 11.95
CA PHE A 111 -7.38 11.48 12.11
C PHE A 111 -6.31 12.39 12.70
N MET A 112 -5.54 11.90 13.65
CA MET A 112 -4.40 12.64 14.19
C MET A 112 -3.12 12.03 13.63
N LEU A 113 -2.37 12.84 12.89
CA LEU A 113 -1.00 12.52 12.51
C LEU A 113 -0.10 12.96 13.65
N GLU A 114 0.31 12.02 14.51
CA GLU A 114 1.22 12.33 15.61
C GLU A 114 2.65 12.56 15.09
N LYS A 115 3.36 13.45 15.76
CA LYS A 115 4.77 13.71 15.46
C LYS A 115 5.64 12.47 15.74
N GLY A 116 6.18 11.87 14.68
CA GLY A 116 7.24 10.86 14.79
C GLY A 116 6.76 9.41 14.67
N ASP A 117 6.01 9.14 13.61
CA ASP A 117 5.67 7.81 13.09
C ASP A 117 4.34 7.22 13.62
N LYS A 118 3.37 7.25 12.69
CA LYS A 118 2.07 6.56 12.57
C LYS A 118 0.86 7.50 12.56
N ILE A 119 -0.01 7.28 11.57
CA ILE A 119 -1.35 7.85 11.51
C ILE A 119 -2.18 7.15 12.59
N CYS A 120 -2.60 7.87 13.62
CA CYS A 120 -3.51 7.35 14.64
C CYS A 120 -4.95 7.75 14.28
N VAL A 121 -5.83 6.75 14.15
CA VAL A 121 -7.26 7.00 13.94
C VAL A 121 -7.90 7.30 15.30
N GLU A 122 -8.32 8.54 15.54
CA GLU A 122 -9.24 8.83 16.64
C GLU A 122 -10.66 8.40 16.23
N GLN A 123 -11.05 7.18 16.59
CA GLN A 123 -12.46 6.81 16.53
C GLN A 123 -13.19 7.46 17.70
N ASN A 124 -13.87 8.59 17.44
CA ASN A 124 -14.92 9.05 18.33
C ASN A 124 -16.06 8.04 18.30
N GLY A 125 -16.40 7.49 19.48
CA GLY A 125 -17.43 6.47 19.68
C GLY A 125 -18.86 6.92 19.40
#